data_AF-A0A074YTU3-F1
#
_entry.id   AF-A0A074YTU3-F1
#
_cell.length_a   1.000
_cell.length_b   1.000
_cell.length_c   1.000
_cell.angle_alpha   90.00
_cell.angle_beta   90.00
_cell.angle_gamma   90.00
#
_symmetry.space_group_name_H-M   'P 1'
#
loop_
_entity.id
_entity.type
_entity.pdbx_description
1 polymer ?
#
loop_
_entity_poly.entity_id
_entity_poly.type
_entity_poly.pdbx_seq_one_letter_code
_entity_poly.pdbx_strand_id
1 'polypeptide(L)'
;MDSLIEKLNERQVGNLSLNVFYSTPACYTKAVNREFLKMNTLSQRTGDFFPYASNVHNYWTGFYTSRPAFKFFVRLHSLVLTIAEQ
;
A
#
# COMPACT_ATOMS: atom_id res chain seq x y z
N MET A 1 -21.53 0.87 -10.08
CA MET A 1 -21.00 -0.22 -9.23
C MET A 1 -22.11 -0.84 -8.37
N ASP A 2 -23.14 -0.06 -8.00
CA ASP A 2 -24.27 -0.54 -7.18
C ASP A 2 -25.03 -1.72 -7.80
N SER A 3 -25.43 -1.61 -9.07
CA SER A 3 -26.11 -2.69 -9.78
C SER A 3 -25.26 -3.98 -9.91
N LEU A 4 -23.93 -3.85 -9.91
CA LEU A 4 -23.05 -5.01 -9.91
C LEU A 4 -23.01 -5.66 -8.52
N ILE A 5 -22.93 -4.85 -7.46
CA ILE A 5 -22.94 -5.32 -6.08
C ILE A 5 -24.23 -6.06 -5.76
N GLU A 6 -25.37 -5.49 -6.14
CA GLU A 6 -26.70 -6.10 -5.99
C GLU A 6 -26.75 -7.46 -6.70
N LYS A 7 -26.43 -7.50 -7.99
CA LYS A 7 -26.43 -8.75 -8.77
C LYS A 7 -25.46 -9.81 -8.25
N LEU A 8 -24.33 -9.42 -7.65
CA LEU A 8 -23.35 -10.35 -7.10
C LEU A 8 -23.76 -10.89 -5.72
N ASN A 9 -24.46 -10.09 -4.92
CA ASN A 9 -24.96 -10.52 -3.61
C ASN A 9 -26.21 -11.41 -3.73
N GLU A 10 -27.02 -11.19 -4.78
CA GLU A 10 -28.22 -12.01 -5.06
C GLU A 10 -27.90 -13.34 -5.73
N ARG A 11 -26.78 -13.41 -6.47
CA ARG A 11 -26.45 -14.58 -7.28
C ARG A 11 -25.41 -15.46 -6.58
N GLN A 12 -25.75 -16.73 -6.39
CA GLN A 12 -24.77 -17.74 -6.01
C GLN A 12 -23.89 -18.05 -7.23
N VAL A 13 -22.59 -17.71 -7.15
CA VAL A 13 -21.63 -18.01 -8.22
C VAL A 13 -21.08 -19.42 -7.97
N GLY A 14 -21.77 -20.43 -8.52
CA GLY A 14 -21.48 -21.84 -8.24
C GLY A 14 -21.78 -22.18 -6.78
N ASN A 15 -20.81 -22.76 -6.05
CA ASN A 15 -20.93 -23.10 -4.63
C ASN A 15 -20.46 -21.97 -3.68
N LEU A 16 -20.01 -20.83 -4.19
CA LEU A 16 -19.55 -19.71 -3.37
C LEU A 16 -20.68 -18.69 -3.14
N SER A 17 -21.00 -18.46 -1.87
CA SER A 17 -21.79 -17.30 -1.45
C SER A 17 -20.85 -16.12 -1.22
N LEU A 18 -21.03 -15.04 -1.98
CA LEU A 18 -20.21 -13.83 -1.91
C LEU A 18 -21.01 -12.69 -1.28
N ASN A 19 -20.33 -11.88 -0.46
CA ASN A 19 -20.87 -10.63 0.06
C ASN A 19 -19.93 -9.49 -0.32
N VAL A 20 -20.38 -8.64 -1.25
CA VAL A 20 -19.64 -7.51 -1.82
C VAL A 20 -20.30 -6.22 -1.34
N PHE A 21 -19.49 -5.26 -0.92
CA PHE A 21 -19.95 -3.94 -0.49
C PHE A 21 -18.84 -2.91 -0.66
N TYR A 22 -19.19 -1.63 -0.70
CA TYR A 22 -18.20 -0.55 -0.70
C TYR A 22 -17.46 -0.51 0.64
N SER A 23 -16.16 -0.30 0.58
CA SER A 23 -15.32 -0.34 1.74
C SER A 23 -14.24 0.73 1.66
N THR A 24 -13.53 0.90 2.77
CA THR A 24 -12.32 1.69 2.84
C THR A 24 -11.14 0.77 3.15
N PRO A 25 -9.90 1.18 2.85
CA PRO A 25 -8.72 0.41 3.25
C PRO A 25 -8.70 0.07 4.74
N ALA A 26 -9.18 0.96 5.61
CA ALA A 26 -9.28 0.75 7.04
C ALA A 26 -10.29 -0.35 7.43
N CYS A 27 -11.44 -0.43 6.74
CA CYS A 27 -12.43 -1.48 6.96
C CYS A 27 -11.89 -2.86 6.53
N TYR A 28 -11.17 -2.92 5.40
CA TYR A 28 -10.54 -4.15 4.93
C TYR A 28 -9.47 -4.65 5.90
N THR A 29 -8.52 -3.79 6.29
CA THR A 29 -7.44 -4.18 7.21
C THR A 29 -7.98 -4.61 8.56
N LYS A 30 -9.04 -3.98 9.07
CA LYS A 30 -9.73 -4.39 10.30
C LYS A 30 -10.34 -5.79 10.20
N ALA A 31 -10.99 -6.12 9.08
CA ALA A 31 -11.56 -7.45 8.86
C ALA A 31 -10.47 -8.52 8.74
N VAL A 32 -9.44 -8.24 7.94
CA VAL A 32 -8.29 -9.13 7.74
C VAL A 32 -7.55 -9.40 9.06
N ASN A 33 -7.29 -8.36 9.86
CA ASN A 33 -6.65 -8.52 11.16
C ASN A 33 -7.47 -9.40 12.13
N ARG A 34 -8.80 -9.25 12.14
CA ARG A 34 -9.68 -10.10 12.96
C ARG A 34 -9.58 -11.58 12.59
N GLU A 35 -9.48 -11.91 11.31
CA GLU A 35 -9.31 -13.29 10.86
C GLU A 35 -7.90 -13.82 11.16
N PHE A 36 -6.86 -13.00 10.95
CA PHE A 36 -5.50 -13.38 11.31
C PHE A 36 -5.32 -13.62 12.81
N LEU A 37 -5.99 -12.87 13.69
CA LEU A 37 -5.98 -13.13 15.13
C LEU A 37 -6.59 -14.48 15.49
N LYS A 38 -7.55 -14.99 14.70
CA LYS A 38 -8.13 -16.32 14.91
C LYS A 38 -7.20 -17.43 14.40
N MET A 39 -6.49 -17.18 13.30
CA MET A 39 -5.65 -18.18 12.63
C MET A 39 -4.19 -18.18 13.10
N ASN A 40 -3.73 -17.09 13.74
CA ASN A 40 -2.36 -16.88 14.24
C ASN A 40 -1.24 -17.04 13.20
N THR A 41 -1.47 -16.63 11.94
CA THR A 41 -0.66 -17.00 10.76
C THR A 41 0.10 -15.86 10.07
N LEU A 42 0.54 -14.83 10.80
CA LEU A 42 1.33 -13.74 10.19
C LEU A 42 2.84 -14.02 10.25
N SER A 43 3.48 -14.08 9.08
CA SER A 43 4.94 -14.16 8.99
C SER A 43 5.57 -12.78 9.21
N GLN A 44 6.63 -12.74 10.02
CA GLN A 44 7.39 -11.52 10.22
C GLN A 44 8.31 -11.27 9.02
N ARG A 45 8.26 -10.04 8.48
CA ARG A 45 9.19 -9.57 7.44
C ARG A 45 10.02 -8.43 8.01
N THR A 46 11.31 -8.44 7.69
CA THR A 46 12.26 -7.37 8.03
C THR A 46 12.92 -6.82 6.76
N GLY A 47 13.52 -5.63 6.84
CA GLY A 47 14.15 -4.96 5.70
C GLY A 47 13.20 -4.02 4.95
N ASP A 48 13.65 -3.54 3.80
CA ASP A 48 12.92 -2.61 2.94
C ASP A 48 12.33 -3.30 1.68
N PHE A 49 11.78 -2.48 0.79
CA PHE A 49 11.26 -2.90 -0.51
C PHE A 49 12.05 -2.27 -1.68
N PHE A 50 13.32 -1.93 -1.46
CA PHE A 50 14.16 -1.34 -2.51
C PHE A 50 15.18 -2.35 -3.07
N PRO A 51 15.52 -2.26 -4.37
CA PRO A 51 14.92 -1.41 -5.40
C PRO A 51 13.59 -1.95 -5.92
N TYR A 52 12.65 -1.06 -6.23
CA TYR A 52 11.40 -1.44 -6.90
C TYR A 52 11.64 -1.68 -8.39
N ALA A 53 11.05 -2.77 -8.92
CA ALA A 53 11.02 -3.05 -10.35
C ALA A 53 9.60 -3.42 -10.78
N SER A 54 9.11 -2.79 -11.85
CA SER A 54 7.78 -3.09 -12.40
C SER A 54 7.81 -4.29 -13.37
N ASN A 55 8.99 -4.66 -13.86
CA ASN A 55 9.27 -5.84 -14.69
C ASN A 55 10.76 -6.24 -14.51
N VAL A 56 11.17 -7.43 -14.99
CA VAL A 56 12.49 -8.05 -14.83
C VAL A 56 13.67 -7.12 -15.15
N HIS A 57 13.52 -6.19 -16.10
CA HIS A 57 14.57 -5.24 -16.50
C HIS A 57 14.22 -3.77 -16.24
N ASN A 58 13.12 -3.48 -15.54
CA ASN A 58 12.63 -2.12 -15.32
C ASN A 58 12.78 -1.73 -13.86
N TYR A 59 14.02 -1.56 -13.41
CA TYR A 59 14.35 -1.11 -12.06
C TYR A 59 14.26 0.41 -11.94
N TRP A 60 13.53 0.89 -10.94
CA TRP A 60 13.27 2.31 -10.74
C TRP A 60 14.40 2.94 -9.91
N THR A 61 15.66 2.70 -10.26
CA THR A 61 16.81 3.26 -9.52
C THR A 61 17.25 4.63 -10.05
N GLY A 62 16.81 5.01 -11.26
CA GLY A 62 17.18 6.30 -11.87
C GLY A 62 16.70 7.53 -11.08
N PHE A 63 15.57 7.44 -10.35
CA PHE A 63 15.09 8.56 -9.55
C PHE A 63 15.96 8.84 -8.31
N TYR A 64 16.87 7.93 -7.96
CA TYR A 64 17.84 8.16 -6.88
C TYR A 64 18.77 9.34 -7.19
N THR A 65 19.15 9.53 -8.46
CA THR A 65 20.06 10.60 -8.90
C THR A 65 19.41 11.68 -9.76
N SER A 66 18.22 11.44 -10.30
CA SER A 66 17.48 12.42 -11.11
C SER A 66 17.31 13.77 -10.40
N ARG A 67 17.58 14.90 -11.08
CA ARG A 67 17.53 16.27 -10.52
C ARG A 67 18.42 16.46 -9.27
N PRO A 68 19.75 16.26 -9.39
CA PRO A 68 20.66 16.27 -8.23
C PRO A 68 20.71 17.63 -7.50
N ALA A 69 20.65 18.76 -8.23
CA ALA A 69 20.62 20.09 -7.63
C ALA A 69 19.38 20.29 -6.72
N PHE A 70 18.21 19.80 -7.14
CA PHE A 70 17.00 19.89 -6.33
C PHE A 70 17.09 19.02 -5.07
N LYS A 71 17.63 17.79 -5.19
CA LYS A 71 17.88 16.93 -4.01
C LYS A 71 18.84 17.58 -3.03
N PHE A 72 19.89 18.26 -3.51
CA PHE A 72 20.79 19.04 -2.67
C PHE A 72 20.05 20.18 -1.96
N PHE A 73 19.23 20.95 -2.67
CA PHE A 73 18.45 22.02 -2.06
C PHE A 73 17.51 21.52 -0.96
N VAL A 74 16.82 20.39 -1.15
CA VAL A 74 15.97 19.81 -0.10
C VAL A 74 16.78 19.49 1.17
N ARG A 75 18.00 18.98 1.03
CA ARG A 75 18.87 18.68 2.19
C ARG A 75 19.33 19.95 2.91
N LEU A 76 19.74 20.97 2.17
CA LEU A 76 20.16 22.25 2.74
C LEU A 76 19.02 22.94 3.50
N HIS A 77 17.82 23.00 2.90
CA HIS A 77 16.69 23.69 3.52
C HIS A 77 16.10 22.90 4.70
N SER A 78 16.16 21.57 4.67
CA SER A 78 15.82 20.75 5.85
C SER A 78 16.71 21.09 7.04
N LEU A 79 18.03 21.31 6.82
CA LEU A 79 18.95 21.74 7.87
C LEU A 79 18.57 23.13 8.42
N VAL A 80 18.31 24.09 7.53
CA VAL A 80 17.91 25.46 7.92
C VAL A 80 16.61 25.43 8.74
N LEU A 81 15.62 24.64 8.34
CA LEU A 81 14.37 24.47 9.08
C LEU A 81 14.61 23.92 10.49
N THR A 82 15.42 22.86 10.61
CA THR A 82 15.74 22.28 11.93
C THR A 82 16.42 23.28 12.86
N ILE A 83 17.29 24.16 12.33
CA ILE A 83 17.93 25.21 13.12
C ILE A 83 16.94 26.31 13.52
N ALA A 84 16.00 26.66 12.63
CA ALA A 84 15.01 27.71 12.91
C ALA A 84 13.92 27.29 13.89
N GLU A 85 13.65 25.99 14.02
CA GLU A 85 12.68 25.42 14.97
C GLU A 85 13.25 25.17 16.38
N GLN A 86 14.56 25.33 16.58
CA GLN A 86 15.24 25.24 17.89
C GLN A 86 15.08 26.52 18.70
#